data_AF-A0A8T4R7A8-F1
#
_entry.id   AF-A0A8T4R7A8-F1
#
_cell.length_a   1.000
_cell.length_b   1.000
_cell.length_c   1.000
_cell.angle_alpha   90.00
_cell.angle_beta   90.00
_cell.angle_gamma   90.00
#
_symmetry.space_group_name_H-M   'P 1'
#
loop_
_entity.id
_entity.type
_entity.pdbx_description
1 polymer ?
#
loop_
_entity_poly.entity_id
_entity_poly.type
_entity_poly.pdbx_seq_one_letter_code
_entity_poly.pdbx_strand_id
1 'polypeptide(L)'
;MTPTKIEQLEQLSAKYYQVRTALQSHPDYGRIPQMLQTQLPADLSLMIKDYEAVRQALVQEKIPVPNIVPVFKQLYSLEQLTIASQAEDNGAKKTPNGWFDYYSKLSDGGIMASASDLYQNWKLLKQLSGSGNPEKVKRFSELVSGFRDDFDWPGKSNYLVGGTRLEYKADSLETTLIQHYNCKKPELVKTTSLEVPEYLGVSIVEVTGTDQGLNYLQTLFDTEDTAEEIIGTLEFISSKDKNNIKIWTPPINSERYYTRKQYPNRAAGFNYDSDSFHVVGSSIDNLGRSLRVDVEAPARARK
;
A
#
# COMPACT_ATOMS: atom_id res chain seq x y z
N MET A 1 -3.30 -48.98 14.69
CA MET A 1 -2.85 -48.02 15.71
C MET A 1 -3.38 -46.66 15.29
N THR A 2 -4.00 -45.91 16.20
CA THR A 2 -4.48 -44.55 15.90
C THR A 2 -3.27 -43.62 15.86
N PRO A 3 -3.09 -42.80 14.80
CA PRO A 3 -1.98 -41.87 14.75
C PRO A 3 -2.03 -40.91 15.94
N THR A 4 -0.87 -40.64 16.51
CA THR A 4 -0.64 -39.64 17.55
C THR A 4 -1.01 -38.25 17.03
N LYS A 5 -1.27 -37.31 17.94
CA LYS A 5 -1.60 -35.93 17.55
C LYS A 5 -0.51 -35.30 16.68
N ILE A 6 0.76 -35.60 16.94
CA ILE A 6 1.89 -35.11 16.14
C ILE A 6 1.83 -35.69 14.72
N GLU A 7 1.62 -36.99 14.57
CA GLU A 7 1.48 -37.65 13.25
C GLU A 7 0.26 -37.12 12.48
N GLN A 8 -0.85 -36.81 13.16
CA GLN A 8 -2.03 -36.19 12.54
C GLN A 8 -1.72 -34.80 12.00
N LEU A 9 -0.96 -34.00 12.74
CA LEU A 9 -0.55 -32.65 12.33
C LEU A 9 0.48 -32.68 11.18
N GLU A 10 1.41 -33.63 11.20
CA GLU A 10 2.36 -33.85 10.10
C GLU A 10 1.64 -34.25 8.80
N GLN A 11 0.68 -35.18 8.89
CA GLN A 11 -0.15 -35.57 7.75
C GLN A 11 -0.97 -34.40 7.22
N LEU A 12 -1.56 -33.59 8.11
CA LEU A 12 -2.35 -32.43 7.72
C LEU A 12 -1.48 -31.34 7.07
N SER A 13 -0.27 -31.11 7.58
CA SER A 13 0.70 -30.17 7.01
C SER A 13 1.24 -30.63 5.65
N ALA A 14 1.52 -31.92 5.49
CA ALA A 14 1.92 -32.51 4.22
C ALA A 14 0.80 -32.40 3.17
N LYS A 15 -0.44 -32.69 3.58
CA LYS A 15 -1.62 -32.54 2.72
C LYS A 15 -1.81 -31.08 2.30
N TYR A 16 -1.64 -30.13 3.22
CA TYR A 16 -1.70 -28.69 2.93
C TYR A 16 -0.67 -28.28 1.86
N TYR A 17 0.58 -28.73 2.00
CA TYR A 17 1.63 -28.45 1.03
C TYR A 17 1.32 -29.03 -0.36
N GLN A 18 0.79 -30.26 -0.40
CA GLN A 18 0.44 -30.93 -1.64
C GLN A 18 -0.69 -30.21 -2.39
N VAL A 19 -1.80 -29.90 -1.72
CA VAL A 19 -2.95 -29.23 -2.36
C VAL A 19 -2.60 -27.80 -2.78
N ARG A 20 -1.78 -27.11 -1.99
CA ARG A 20 -1.21 -25.81 -2.36
C ARG A 20 -0.39 -25.89 -3.64
N THR A 21 0.56 -26.83 -3.70
CA THR A 21 1.46 -26.98 -4.85
C THR A 21 0.71 -27.33 -6.13
N ALA A 22 -0.29 -28.22 -6.01
CA ALA A 22 -1.16 -28.59 -7.12
C ALA A 22 -1.97 -27.39 -7.64
N LEU A 23 -2.58 -26.62 -6.73
CA LEU A 23 -3.35 -25.42 -7.10
C LEU A 23 -2.45 -24.38 -7.80
N GLN A 24 -1.24 -24.12 -7.27
CA GLN A 24 -0.29 -23.16 -7.85
C GLN A 24 0.24 -23.58 -9.22
N SER A 25 0.28 -24.88 -9.50
CA SER A 25 0.77 -25.44 -10.76
C SER A 25 -0.33 -25.56 -11.82
N HIS A 26 -1.57 -25.21 -11.48
CA HIS A 26 -2.69 -25.24 -12.42
C HIS A 26 -2.50 -24.17 -13.52
N PRO A 27 -2.70 -24.49 -14.82
CA PRO A 27 -2.50 -23.54 -15.92
C PRO A 27 -3.30 -22.24 -15.78
N ASP A 28 -4.51 -22.33 -15.25
CA ASP A 28 -5.39 -21.17 -15.02
C ASP A 28 -5.24 -20.56 -13.60
N TYR A 29 -4.24 -20.95 -12.80
CA TYR A 29 -4.06 -20.44 -11.44
C TYR A 29 -4.01 -18.89 -11.41
N GLY A 30 -3.27 -18.28 -12.34
CA GLY A 30 -3.17 -16.82 -12.45
C GLY A 30 -4.45 -16.12 -12.91
N ARG A 31 -5.47 -16.87 -13.36
CA ARG A 31 -6.75 -16.36 -13.87
C ARG A 31 -7.91 -16.57 -12.89
N ILE A 32 -7.66 -17.24 -11.76
CA ILE A 32 -8.66 -17.47 -10.70
C ILE A 32 -9.40 -16.17 -10.31
N PRO A 33 -8.73 -15.02 -10.08
CA PRO A 33 -9.43 -13.80 -9.67
C PRO A 33 -10.51 -13.34 -10.66
N GLN A 34 -10.24 -13.46 -11.96
CA GLN A 34 -11.17 -13.09 -13.03
C GLN A 34 -12.30 -14.13 -13.20
N MET A 35 -12.00 -15.40 -12.93
CA MET A 35 -12.96 -16.51 -13.08
C MET A 35 -13.93 -16.62 -11.91
N LEU A 36 -13.58 -16.06 -10.74
CA LEU A 36 -14.49 -15.98 -9.58
C LEU A 36 -15.76 -15.15 -9.86
N GLN A 37 -15.73 -14.27 -10.86
CA GLN A 37 -16.88 -13.42 -11.25
C GLN A 37 -17.72 -14.02 -12.37
N THR A 38 -17.28 -15.12 -12.99
CA THR A 38 -17.94 -15.71 -14.16
C THR A 38 -18.27 -17.18 -13.90
N GLN A 39 -17.32 -18.09 -14.13
CA GLN A 39 -17.45 -19.51 -13.82
C GLN A 39 -16.06 -20.14 -13.73
N LEU A 40 -15.75 -20.78 -12.59
CA LEU A 40 -14.53 -21.54 -12.42
C LEU A 40 -14.62 -22.92 -13.11
N PRO A 41 -13.53 -23.42 -13.72
CA PRO A 41 -13.44 -24.80 -14.16
C PRO A 41 -13.71 -25.75 -12.98
N ALA A 42 -14.37 -26.87 -13.24
CA ALA A 42 -14.84 -27.77 -12.18
C ALA A 42 -13.67 -28.37 -11.37
N ASP A 43 -12.57 -28.69 -12.03
CA ASP A 43 -11.32 -29.14 -11.45
C ASP A 43 -10.66 -28.07 -10.57
N LEU A 44 -10.58 -26.83 -11.05
CA LEU A 44 -10.04 -25.70 -10.30
C LEU A 44 -10.90 -25.36 -9.07
N SER A 45 -12.22 -25.41 -9.23
CA SER A 45 -13.19 -25.24 -8.13
C SER A 45 -13.02 -26.31 -7.05
N LEU A 46 -12.77 -27.57 -7.46
CA LEU A 46 -12.51 -28.67 -6.54
C LEU A 46 -11.18 -28.48 -5.79
N MET A 47 -10.12 -28.07 -6.49
CA MET A 47 -8.82 -27.78 -5.87
C MET A 47 -8.88 -26.64 -4.85
N ILE A 48 -9.65 -25.58 -5.13
CA ILE A 48 -9.88 -24.47 -4.19
C ILE A 48 -10.62 -24.95 -2.94
N LYS A 49 -11.65 -25.80 -3.09
CA LYS A 49 -12.40 -26.37 -1.96
C LYS A 49 -11.51 -27.26 -1.08
N ASP A 50 -10.70 -28.12 -1.69
CA ASP A 50 -9.79 -29.00 -0.97
C ASP A 50 -8.71 -28.21 -0.22
N TYR A 51 -8.20 -27.14 -0.84
CA TYR A 51 -7.28 -26.21 -0.22
C TYR A 51 -7.91 -25.52 1.02
N GLU A 52 -9.12 -24.95 0.91
CA GLU A 52 -9.79 -24.28 2.03
C GLU A 52 -10.15 -25.24 3.17
N ALA A 53 -10.57 -26.47 2.85
CA ALA A 53 -10.89 -27.47 3.86
C ALA A 53 -9.67 -27.84 4.72
N VAL A 54 -8.51 -28.06 4.09
CA VAL A 54 -7.27 -28.40 4.81
C VAL A 54 -6.74 -27.19 5.58
N ARG A 55 -6.87 -25.98 5.02
CA ARG A 55 -6.52 -24.74 5.70
C ARG A 55 -7.35 -24.53 6.97
N GLN A 56 -8.67 -24.69 6.92
CA GLN A 56 -9.54 -24.54 8.09
C GLN A 56 -9.22 -25.54 9.20
N ALA A 57 -8.89 -26.79 8.84
CA ALA A 57 -8.47 -27.80 9.80
C ALA A 57 -7.16 -27.40 10.52
N LEU A 58 -6.19 -26.80 9.82
CA LEU A 58 -4.96 -26.30 10.44
C LEU A 58 -5.22 -25.08 11.34
N VAL A 59 -6.12 -24.18 10.95
CA VAL A 59 -6.55 -23.03 11.77
C VAL A 59 -7.21 -23.48 13.08
N GLN A 60 -8.06 -24.51 13.04
CA GLN A 60 -8.70 -25.09 14.23
C GLN A 60 -7.68 -25.64 15.24
N GLU A 61 -6.57 -26.19 14.73
CA GLU A 61 -5.43 -26.63 15.55
C GLU A 61 -4.50 -25.48 15.97
N LYS A 62 -4.89 -24.22 15.71
CA LYS A 62 -4.09 -23.00 15.95
C LYS A 62 -2.74 -23.03 15.24
N ILE A 63 -2.63 -23.80 14.16
CA ILE A 63 -1.43 -23.84 13.33
C ILE A 63 -1.58 -22.74 12.29
N PRO A 64 -0.69 -21.74 12.28
CA PRO A 64 -0.78 -20.65 11.34
C PRO A 64 -0.54 -21.18 9.93
N VAL A 65 -1.55 -21.00 9.06
CA VAL A 65 -1.47 -21.34 7.65
C VAL A 65 -1.67 -20.09 6.80
N PRO A 66 -0.81 -19.85 5.80
CA PRO A 66 -1.03 -18.77 4.84
C PRO A 66 -2.40 -18.93 4.17
N ASN A 67 -3.18 -17.86 4.05
CA ASN A 67 -4.37 -17.88 3.19
C ASN A 67 -3.88 -17.80 1.73
N ILE A 68 -4.43 -18.57 0.78
CA ILE A 68 -3.93 -18.53 -0.61
C ILE A 68 -4.79 -17.63 -1.49
N VAL A 69 -6.11 -17.61 -1.30
CA VAL A 69 -7.01 -16.90 -2.23
C VAL A 69 -7.04 -15.37 -2.01
N PRO A 70 -7.01 -14.83 -0.77
CA PRO A 70 -6.94 -13.36 -0.56
C PRO A 70 -5.54 -12.84 -0.17
N VAL A 71 -4.62 -13.73 0.24
CA VAL A 71 -3.31 -13.34 0.77
C VAL A 71 -2.18 -13.46 -0.27
N PHE A 72 -2.40 -14.12 -1.42
CA PHE A 72 -1.40 -14.12 -2.51
C PHE A 72 -1.11 -12.75 -3.09
N LYS A 73 -2.03 -11.78 -3.00
CA LYS A 73 -1.77 -10.40 -3.42
C LYS A 73 -0.93 -9.60 -2.40
N GLN A 74 -0.96 -10.00 -1.12
CA GLN A 74 -0.33 -9.24 -0.01
C GLN A 74 0.94 -9.89 0.56
N LEU A 75 1.13 -11.21 0.43
CA LEU A 75 2.32 -11.90 0.93
C LEU A 75 3.43 -12.09 -0.13
N TYR A 76 3.11 -12.08 -1.42
CA TYR A 76 4.14 -12.06 -2.48
C TYR A 76 4.82 -10.68 -2.61
N SER A 77 4.17 -9.60 -2.15
CA SER A 77 4.80 -8.29 -1.99
C SER A 77 5.66 -8.17 -0.72
N LEU A 78 5.57 -9.14 0.20
CA LEU A 78 6.20 -9.07 1.53
C LEU A 78 7.69 -9.48 1.51
N GLU A 79 8.15 -10.17 0.47
CA GLU A 79 9.59 -10.34 0.17
C GLU A 79 10.07 -9.39 -0.93
N GLN A 80 9.16 -8.73 -1.67
CA GLN A 80 9.50 -7.96 -2.89
C GLN A 80 9.28 -6.45 -2.79
N LEU A 81 8.80 -5.92 -1.66
CA LEU A 81 8.75 -4.49 -1.37
C LEU A 81 9.21 -4.24 0.07
N THR A 82 10.50 -4.40 0.34
CA THR A 82 11.08 -3.69 1.48
C THR A 82 11.12 -2.22 1.10
N ILE A 83 10.27 -1.41 1.74
CA ILE A 83 10.57 0.01 1.83
C ILE A 83 11.84 0.10 2.68
N ALA A 84 12.93 0.58 2.09
CA ALA A 84 14.15 0.80 2.85
C ALA A 84 13.84 1.79 3.98
N SER A 85 14.08 1.39 5.22
CA SER A 85 13.80 2.23 6.41
C SER A 85 14.76 3.42 6.56
N GLN A 86 15.58 3.68 5.54
CA GLN A 86 16.45 4.84 5.45
C GLN A 86 15.97 5.70 4.29
N ALA A 87 15.69 6.98 4.54
CA ALA A 87 15.52 7.97 3.47
C ALA A 87 16.75 7.90 2.55
N GLU A 88 16.53 7.49 1.29
CA GLU A 88 17.58 7.07 0.35
C GLU A 88 18.73 8.07 0.15
N ASP A 89 18.47 9.35 0.34
CA ASP A 89 19.48 10.38 0.15
C ASP A 89 20.13 10.86 1.47
N ASN A 90 20.23 10.02 2.51
CA ASN A 90 20.77 10.41 3.82
C ASN A 90 20.07 11.66 4.41
N GLY A 91 18.76 11.76 4.20
CA GLY A 91 17.95 12.88 4.68
C GLY A 91 17.85 14.09 3.75
N ALA A 92 18.30 14.00 2.48
CA ALA A 92 18.09 15.07 1.51
C ALA A 92 16.61 15.36 1.24
N LYS A 93 16.35 16.58 0.77
CA LYS A 93 15.01 17.01 0.35
C LYS A 93 15.04 17.47 -1.10
N LYS A 94 14.04 17.08 -1.88
CA LYS A 94 13.85 17.52 -3.27
C LYS A 94 12.41 17.92 -3.49
N THR A 95 12.16 18.70 -4.54
CA THR A 95 10.80 18.86 -5.07
C THR A 95 10.30 17.51 -5.60
N PRO A 96 8.98 17.32 -5.80
CA PRO A 96 8.49 16.05 -6.34
C PRO A 96 9.09 15.68 -7.69
N ASN A 97 9.20 16.64 -8.61
CA ASN A 97 9.85 16.39 -9.90
C ASN A 97 11.33 16.01 -9.71
N GLY A 98 12.02 16.61 -8.73
CA GLY A 98 13.39 16.23 -8.39
C GLY A 98 13.50 14.78 -7.87
N TRP A 99 12.50 14.29 -7.13
CA TRP A 99 12.43 12.88 -6.73
C TRP A 99 12.11 11.95 -7.90
N PHE A 100 11.12 12.28 -8.72
CA PHE A 100 10.80 11.51 -9.93
C PHE A 100 12.03 11.39 -10.86
N ASP A 101 12.79 12.48 -11.02
CA ASP A 101 14.02 12.50 -11.81
C ASP A 101 15.15 11.69 -11.17
N TYR A 102 15.26 11.69 -9.83
CA TYR A 102 16.27 10.91 -9.11
C TYR A 102 16.02 9.40 -9.28
N TYR A 103 14.81 8.93 -8.92
CA TYR A 103 14.47 7.51 -8.98
C TYR A 103 14.45 6.97 -10.40
N SER A 104 14.00 7.77 -11.38
CA SER A 104 14.07 7.36 -12.79
C SER A 104 15.51 7.19 -13.29
N LYS A 105 16.53 7.73 -12.61
CA LYS A 105 17.94 7.60 -13.01
C LYS A 105 18.68 6.45 -12.30
N LEU A 106 18.12 5.86 -11.26
CA LEU A 106 18.73 4.73 -10.56
C LEU A 106 18.98 3.56 -11.53
N SER A 107 20.19 3.01 -11.46
CA SER A 107 20.64 1.91 -12.31
C SER A 107 20.42 0.54 -11.69
N ASP A 108 20.24 0.49 -10.37
CA ASP A 108 20.04 -0.73 -9.58
C ASP A 108 18.58 -1.22 -9.58
N GLY A 109 17.68 -0.46 -10.21
CA GLY A 109 16.26 -0.81 -10.31
C GLY A 109 15.42 -0.41 -9.10
N GLY A 110 15.98 0.37 -8.16
CA GLY A 110 15.22 1.01 -7.09
C GLY A 110 14.14 1.92 -7.66
N ILE A 111 12.95 1.89 -7.06
CA ILE A 111 11.81 2.72 -7.47
C ILE A 111 11.34 3.60 -6.33
N MET A 112 10.71 4.72 -6.67
CA MET A 112 10.07 5.60 -5.70
C MET A 112 8.83 4.92 -5.12
N ALA A 113 8.68 4.91 -3.79
CA ALA A 113 7.49 4.40 -3.11
C ALA A 113 6.29 5.29 -3.44
N SER A 114 5.25 4.72 -4.05
CA SER A 114 3.97 5.36 -4.31
C SER A 114 3.15 5.54 -3.01
N ALA A 115 2.08 6.34 -3.06
CA ALA A 115 1.13 6.47 -1.95
C ALA A 115 0.48 5.11 -1.60
N SER A 116 0.29 4.24 -2.60
CA SER A 116 -0.15 2.87 -2.39
C SER A 116 0.86 2.06 -1.59
N ASP A 117 2.14 2.04 -2.01
CA ASP A 117 3.18 1.26 -1.31
C ASP A 117 3.29 1.66 0.16
N LEU A 118 3.27 2.96 0.41
CA LEU A 118 3.32 3.52 1.76
C LEU A 118 2.14 3.04 2.61
N TYR A 119 0.92 3.17 2.11
CA TYR A 119 -0.28 2.71 2.81
C TYR A 119 -0.28 1.20 3.07
N GLN A 120 0.03 0.38 2.06
CA GLN A 120 0.05 -1.09 2.21
C GLN A 120 1.09 -1.53 3.24
N ASN A 121 2.25 -0.86 3.28
CA ASN A 121 3.26 -1.12 4.31
C ASN A 121 2.80 -0.72 5.70
N TRP A 122 2.11 0.42 5.87
CA TRP A 122 1.59 0.83 7.18
C TRP A 122 0.49 -0.10 7.69
N LYS A 123 -0.39 -0.55 6.79
CA LYS A 123 -1.41 -1.55 7.10
C LYS A 123 -0.78 -2.86 7.60
N LEU A 124 0.26 -3.32 6.90
CA LEU A 124 1.01 -4.49 7.31
C LEU A 124 1.66 -4.30 8.69
N LEU A 125 2.31 -3.16 8.93
CA LEU A 125 2.90 -2.84 10.23
C LEU A 125 1.85 -2.83 11.35
N LYS A 126 0.65 -2.28 11.10
CA LYS A 126 -0.49 -2.32 12.04
C LYS A 126 -0.86 -3.76 12.37
N GLN A 127 -1.04 -4.62 11.38
CA GLN A 127 -1.39 -6.03 11.58
C GLN A 127 -0.32 -6.77 12.38
N LEU A 128 0.95 -6.51 12.09
CA LEU A 128 2.08 -7.17 12.74
C LEU A 128 2.37 -6.65 14.16
N SER A 129 1.98 -5.42 14.48
CA SER A 129 2.10 -4.85 15.84
C SER A 129 1.27 -5.63 16.88
N GLY A 130 0.22 -6.32 16.45
CA GLY A 130 -0.56 -7.24 17.30
C GLY A 130 0.06 -8.62 17.47
N SER A 131 1.22 -8.91 16.87
CA SER A 131 1.88 -10.20 17.00
C SER A 131 2.53 -10.35 18.38
N GLY A 132 2.23 -11.44 19.10
CA GLY A 132 2.77 -11.71 20.44
C GLY A 132 4.27 -12.04 20.48
N ASN A 133 5.05 -11.69 19.45
CA ASN A 133 6.49 -11.93 19.38
C ASN A 133 7.25 -10.63 19.73
N PRO A 134 7.92 -10.56 20.89
CA PRO A 134 8.57 -9.33 21.37
C PRO A 134 9.67 -8.76 20.46
N GLU A 135 10.47 -9.61 19.81
CA GLU A 135 11.53 -9.17 18.90
C GLU A 135 10.97 -8.53 17.63
N LYS A 136 9.88 -9.13 17.11
CA LYS A 136 9.16 -8.56 15.98
C LYS A 136 8.52 -7.23 16.38
N VAL A 137 7.85 -7.16 17.52
CA VAL A 137 7.27 -5.91 18.07
C VAL A 137 8.32 -4.80 18.19
N LYS A 138 9.52 -5.10 18.71
CA LYS A 138 10.61 -4.13 18.81
C LYS A 138 11.04 -3.60 17.43
N ARG A 139 11.31 -4.50 16.48
CA ARG A 139 11.69 -4.11 15.11
C ARG A 139 10.59 -3.31 14.40
N PHE A 140 9.32 -3.63 14.65
CA PHE A 140 8.20 -2.85 14.12
C PHE A 140 8.11 -1.46 14.73
N SER A 141 8.32 -1.36 16.05
CA SER A 141 8.36 -0.06 16.72
C SER A 141 9.47 0.83 16.17
N GLU A 142 10.64 0.26 15.86
CA GLU A 142 11.76 0.97 15.22
C GLU A 142 11.41 1.44 13.80
N LEU A 143 10.75 0.59 13.00
CA LEU A 143 10.28 0.96 11.65
C LEU A 143 9.23 2.07 11.68
N VAL A 144 8.22 1.94 12.54
CA VAL A 144 7.19 2.96 12.72
C VAL A 144 7.80 4.28 13.21
N SER A 145 8.76 4.23 14.13
CA SER A 145 9.50 5.42 14.55
C SER A 145 10.25 6.07 13.39
N GLY A 146 10.93 5.29 12.55
CA GLY A 146 11.64 5.82 11.37
C GLY A 146 10.70 6.51 10.37
N PHE A 147 9.53 5.93 10.10
CA PHE A 147 8.50 6.60 9.28
C PHE A 147 8.01 7.89 9.93
N ARG A 148 7.80 7.90 11.26
CA ARG A 148 7.40 9.09 11.99
C ARG A 148 8.49 10.16 11.98
N ASP A 149 9.76 9.77 12.06
CA ASP A 149 10.88 10.67 11.90
C ASP A 149 10.90 11.27 10.50
N ASP A 150 10.45 10.57 9.45
CA ASP A 150 10.31 11.20 8.13
C ASP A 150 9.21 12.28 8.07
N PHE A 151 8.29 12.28 9.03
CA PHE A 151 7.26 13.29 9.20
C PHE A 151 7.64 14.41 10.20
N ASP A 152 8.40 14.10 11.26
CA ASP A 152 8.58 14.98 12.43
C ASP A 152 10.07 15.37 12.64
N TRP A 153 10.52 16.43 11.96
CA TRP A 153 11.84 17.03 12.16
C TRP A 153 11.74 18.36 12.93
N PRO A 154 12.64 18.63 13.88
CA PRO A 154 12.71 19.92 14.55
C PRO A 154 12.86 21.09 13.54
N GLY A 155 11.84 21.95 13.48
CA GLY A 155 11.92 23.29 12.90
C GLY A 155 11.36 23.53 11.50
N LYS A 156 10.73 22.56 10.80
CA LYS A 156 10.10 22.79 9.46
C LYS A 156 8.93 21.83 9.15
N SER A 157 7.97 22.27 8.33
CA SER A 157 6.94 21.42 7.71
C SER A 157 7.59 20.36 6.81
N ASN A 158 7.22 19.08 6.98
CA ASN A 158 7.84 17.97 6.26
C ASN A 158 6.83 17.22 5.42
N TYR A 159 7.17 17.05 4.14
CA TYR A 159 6.40 16.23 3.22
C TYR A 159 7.13 14.91 2.99
N LEU A 160 6.40 13.81 3.09
CA LEU A 160 6.75 12.55 2.47
C LEU A 160 6.07 12.50 1.10
N VAL A 161 6.86 12.71 0.05
CA VAL A 161 6.41 12.70 -1.34
C VAL A 161 6.28 11.24 -1.78
N GLY A 162 5.11 10.85 -2.26
CA GLY A 162 4.90 9.56 -2.88
C GLY A 162 5.22 9.58 -4.38
N GLY A 163 5.61 8.43 -4.91
CA GLY A 163 5.74 8.10 -6.33
C GLY A 163 4.43 8.14 -7.12
N THR A 164 3.41 8.84 -6.64
CA THR A 164 2.07 8.92 -7.23
C THR A 164 1.85 10.31 -7.81
N ARG A 165 1.47 10.39 -9.09
CA ARG A 165 1.11 11.64 -9.76
C ARG A 165 -0.41 11.77 -9.87
N LEU A 166 -0.91 12.97 -9.64
CA LEU A 166 -2.29 13.37 -9.84
C LEU A 166 -2.30 14.40 -10.98
N GLU A 167 -2.97 14.07 -12.07
CA GLU A 167 -3.17 14.94 -13.23
C GLU A 167 -4.62 15.40 -13.26
N TYR A 168 -4.86 16.58 -12.71
CA TYR A 168 -6.16 17.22 -12.61
C TYR A 168 -6.54 17.89 -13.93
N LYS A 169 -7.78 17.70 -14.36
CA LYS A 169 -8.37 18.52 -15.40
C LYS A 169 -8.70 19.91 -14.85
N ALA A 170 -8.34 20.95 -15.59
CA ALA A 170 -8.36 22.33 -15.11
C ALA A 170 -9.73 22.79 -14.57
N ASP A 171 -10.80 22.43 -15.27
CA ASP A 171 -12.15 22.93 -15.03
C ASP A 171 -13.13 21.79 -14.64
N SER A 172 -12.64 20.67 -14.08
CA SER A 172 -13.51 19.58 -13.59
C SER A 172 -12.90 18.77 -12.43
N LEU A 173 -13.70 17.86 -11.88
CA LEU A 173 -13.25 16.92 -10.85
C LEU A 173 -12.46 15.74 -11.42
N GLU A 174 -12.49 15.56 -12.73
CA GLU A 174 -11.79 14.48 -13.45
C GLU A 174 -10.28 14.58 -13.17
N THR A 175 -9.73 13.46 -12.72
CA THR A 175 -8.32 13.35 -12.35
C THR A 175 -7.79 12.01 -12.83
N THR A 176 -6.59 12.00 -13.37
CA THR A 176 -5.84 10.78 -13.65
C THR A 176 -4.80 10.58 -12.56
N LEU A 177 -4.88 9.45 -11.87
CA LEU A 177 -3.93 9.02 -10.85
C LEU A 177 -2.97 8.02 -11.47
N ILE A 178 -1.67 8.28 -11.33
CA ILE A 178 -0.59 7.45 -11.88
C ILE A 178 0.30 6.99 -10.72
N GLN A 179 0.19 5.72 -10.34
CA GLN A 179 1.10 5.08 -9.39
C GLN A 179 2.45 4.80 -10.04
N HIS A 180 3.52 4.91 -9.26
CA HIS A 180 4.91 4.77 -9.72
C HIS A 180 5.24 5.65 -10.93
N TYR A 181 4.81 6.91 -10.90
CA TYR A 181 5.02 7.87 -11.96
C TYR A 181 6.51 8.00 -12.33
N ASN A 182 6.80 8.05 -13.64
CA ASN A 182 8.15 8.12 -14.21
C ASN A 182 9.05 6.91 -13.87
N CYS A 183 8.48 5.78 -13.43
CA CYS A 183 9.22 4.55 -13.24
C CYS A 183 9.69 3.98 -14.60
N LYS A 184 10.94 3.48 -14.64
CA LYS A 184 11.52 2.81 -15.82
C LYS A 184 10.91 1.45 -16.14
N LYS A 185 10.16 0.85 -15.21
CA LYS A 185 9.48 -0.44 -15.34
C LYS A 185 8.00 -0.19 -15.64
N PRO A 186 7.59 -0.08 -16.92
CA PRO A 186 6.24 0.34 -17.31
C PRO A 186 5.14 -0.60 -16.77
N GLU A 187 5.47 -1.88 -16.56
CA GLU A 187 4.56 -2.88 -15.97
C GLU A 187 4.15 -2.58 -14.53
N LEU A 188 4.90 -1.73 -13.82
CA LEU A 188 4.57 -1.28 -12.46
C LEU A 188 3.71 0.00 -12.48
N VAL A 189 3.66 0.73 -13.60
CA VAL A 189 2.93 1.98 -13.70
C VAL A 189 1.44 1.69 -13.83
N LYS A 190 0.65 2.05 -12.82
CA LYS A 190 -0.80 1.91 -12.83
C LYS A 190 -1.47 3.26 -13.01
N THR A 191 -2.30 3.38 -14.04
CA THR A 191 -3.07 4.59 -14.32
C THR A 191 -4.55 4.35 -14.06
N THR A 192 -5.22 5.27 -13.38
CA THR A 192 -6.66 5.18 -13.08
C THR A 192 -7.28 6.57 -13.15
N SER A 193 -8.38 6.71 -13.88
CA SER A 193 -9.15 7.95 -13.96
C SER A 193 -10.35 7.89 -13.02
N LEU A 194 -10.57 8.95 -12.27
CA LEU A 194 -11.69 9.08 -11.32
C LEU A 194 -12.05 10.54 -11.12
N GLU A 195 -13.23 10.78 -10.54
CA GLU A 195 -13.56 12.09 -9.98
C GLU A 195 -12.98 12.21 -8.58
N VAL A 196 -12.15 13.23 -8.37
CA VAL A 196 -11.59 13.56 -7.07
C VAL A 196 -12.31 14.81 -6.56
N PRO A 197 -13.09 14.75 -5.48
CA PRO A 197 -13.76 15.92 -4.91
C PRO A 197 -12.78 16.98 -4.39
N GLU A 198 -13.28 18.17 -4.08
CA GLU A 198 -12.50 19.28 -3.51
C GLU A 198 -12.47 19.17 -1.98
N TYR A 199 -11.29 19.00 -1.41
CA TYR A 199 -11.07 18.90 0.03
C TYR A 199 -10.01 19.90 0.46
N LEU A 200 -10.37 20.82 1.36
CA LEU A 200 -9.44 21.82 1.91
C LEU A 200 -9.30 21.59 3.41
N GLY A 201 -8.57 20.54 3.78
CA GLY A 201 -8.38 20.18 5.19
C GLY A 201 -9.60 19.56 5.83
N VAL A 202 -10.35 18.78 5.05
CA VAL A 202 -11.54 18.07 5.52
C VAL A 202 -11.12 16.85 6.32
N SER A 203 -11.83 16.55 7.41
CA SER A 203 -11.60 15.36 8.24
C SER A 203 -11.69 14.08 7.42
N ILE A 204 -10.82 13.09 7.66
CA ILE A 204 -10.91 11.77 7.03
C ILE A 204 -12.29 11.14 7.24
N VAL A 205 -12.91 11.35 8.40
CA VAL A 205 -14.23 10.78 8.74
C VAL A 205 -15.30 11.31 7.79
N GLU A 206 -15.26 12.61 7.49
CA GLU A 206 -16.19 13.24 6.55
C GLU A 206 -15.93 12.76 5.12
N VAL A 207 -14.65 12.66 4.72
CA VAL A 207 -14.28 12.17 3.38
C VAL A 207 -14.73 10.73 3.16
N THR A 208 -14.38 9.82 4.07
CA THR A 208 -14.75 8.40 3.96
C THR A 208 -16.24 8.15 4.21
N GLY A 209 -16.96 9.14 4.76
CA GLY A 209 -18.42 9.10 4.92
C GLY A 209 -19.20 9.29 3.61
N THR A 210 -18.51 9.53 2.50
CA THR A 210 -19.09 9.63 1.16
C THR A 210 -18.51 8.57 0.24
N ASP A 211 -19.34 8.01 -0.66
CA ASP A 211 -18.88 6.99 -1.63
C ASP A 211 -17.75 7.53 -2.53
N GLN A 212 -17.86 8.79 -2.95
CA GLN A 212 -16.83 9.44 -3.77
C GLN A 212 -15.50 9.62 -3.02
N GLY A 213 -15.55 10.06 -1.75
CA GLY A 213 -14.35 10.22 -0.94
C GLY A 213 -13.69 8.90 -0.56
N LEU A 214 -14.48 7.88 -0.23
CA LEU A 214 -13.98 6.53 -0.01
C LEU A 214 -13.34 5.95 -1.28
N ASN A 215 -14.01 6.05 -2.43
CA ASN A 215 -13.47 5.60 -3.72
C ASN A 215 -12.16 6.32 -4.09
N TYR A 216 -12.06 7.63 -3.81
CA TYR A 216 -10.81 8.37 -4.01
C TYR A 216 -9.66 7.79 -3.18
N LEU A 217 -9.88 7.56 -1.89
CA LEU A 217 -8.82 7.04 -1.00
C LEU A 217 -8.47 5.59 -1.31
N GLN A 218 -9.46 4.75 -1.62
CA GLN A 218 -9.26 3.39 -2.11
C GLN A 218 -8.41 3.37 -3.38
N THR A 219 -8.67 4.28 -4.33
CA THR A 219 -7.88 4.39 -5.56
C THR A 219 -6.46 4.92 -5.28
N LEU A 220 -6.32 5.93 -4.41
CA LEU A 220 -5.02 6.50 -4.03
C LEU A 220 -4.11 5.48 -3.34
N PHE A 221 -4.69 4.64 -2.49
CA PHE A 221 -3.96 3.61 -1.73
C PHE A 221 -3.96 2.23 -2.41
N ASP A 222 -4.53 2.14 -3.60
CA ASP A 222 -4.77 0.91 -4.35
C ASP A 222 -5.29 -0.25 -3.48
N THR A 223 -6.43 -0.02 -2.82
CA THR A 223 -7.01 -0.93 -1.84
C THR A 223 -8.53 -1.02 -1.96
N GLU A 224 -9.10 -2.11 -1.48
CA GLU A 224 -10.56 -2.32 -1.33
C GLU A 224 -11.00 -2.14 0.14
N ASP A 225 -10.15 -1.55 0.97
CA ASP A 225 -10.39 -1.39 2.40
C ASP A 225 -11.62 -0.54 2.70
N THR A 226 -12.30 -0.90 3.80
CA THR A 226 -13.41 -0.09 4.33
C THR A 226 -12.90 1.23 4.90
N ALA A 227 -13.82 2.16 5.13
CA ALA A 227 -13.53 3.42 5.81
C ALA A 227 -12.81 3.19 7.15
N GLU A 228 -13.27 2.23 7.96
CA GLU A 228 -12.67 1.93 9.26
C GLU A 228 -11.21 1.45 9.15
N GLU A 229 -10.91 0.62 8.14
CA GLU A 229 -9.56 0.08 7.97
C GLU A 229 -8.59 1.15 7.46
N ILE A 230 -9.03 2.01 6.53
CA ILE A 230 -8.24 3.16 6.07
C ILE A 230 -7.95 4.11 7.24
N ILE A 231 -8.99 4.53 7.97
CA ILE A 231 -8.85 5.42 9.13
C ILE A 231 -7.89 4.80 10.15
N GLY A 232 -8.14 3.56 10.58
CA GLY A 232 -7.34 2.92 11.60
C GLY A 232 -5.88 2.69 11.19
N THR A 233 -5.61 2.54 9.88
CA THR A 233 -4.24 2.47 9.36
C THR A 233 -3.53 3.82 9.44
N LEU A 234 -4.22 4.89 9.06
CA LEU A 234 -3.67 6.24 9.12
C LEU A 234 -3.50 6.73 10.58
N GLU A 235 -4.43 6.40 11.49
CA GLU A 235 -4.28 6.67 12.93
C GLU A 235 -3.07 5.92 13.51
N PHE A 236 -2.90 4.65 13.15
CA PHE A 236 -1.76 3.84 13.59
C PHE A 236 -0.41 4.47 13.21
N ILE A 237 -0.23 4.85 11.94
CA ILE A 237 1.06 5.39 11.51
C ILE A 237 1.29 6.81 12.04
N SER A 238 0.27 7.66 12.03
CA SER A 238 0.40 9.07 12.38
C SER A 238 0.35 9.34 13.89
N SER A 239 -0.20 8.43 14.70
CA SER A 239 -0.58 8.69 16.10
C SER A 239 -1.54 9.88 16.27
N LYS A 240 -2.21 10.33 15.21
CA LYS A 240 -3.26 11.34 15.30
C LYS A 240 -4.62 10.65 15.38
N ASP A 241 -5.52 11.26 16.12
CA ASP A 241 -6.94 10.91 16.08
C ASP A 241 -7.50 11.17 14.68
N LYS A 242 -8.47 10.37 14.24
CA LYS A 242 -9.16 10.51 12.96
C LYS A 242 -9.61 11.94 12.65
N ASN A 243 -10.08 12.72 13.62
CA ASN A 243 -10.51 14.11 13.35
C ASN A 243 -9.36 15.04 12.99
N ASN A 244 -8.14 14.66 13.37
CA ASN A 244 -6.88 15.35 13.06
C ASN A 244 -6.17 14.74 11.84
N ILE A 245 -6.78 13.78 11.16
CA ILE A 245 -6.32 13.31 9.85
C ILE A 245 -7.11 14.09 8.78
N LYS A 246 -6.41 14.88 7.98
CA LYS A 246 -6.99 15.83 7.03
C LYS A 246 -6.68 15.45 5.59
N ILE A 247 -7.67 15.57 4.73
CA ILE A 247 -7.52 15.33 3.29
C ILE A 247 -7.48 16.66 2.55
N TRP A 248 -6.54 16.77 1.62
CA TRP A 248 -6.32 17.97 0.83
C TRP A 248 -6.25 17.65 -0.66
N THR A 249 -7.15 18.23 -1.44
CA THR A 249 -7.16 18.20 -2.91
C THR A 249 -7.39 19.64 -3.42
N PRO A 250 -6.77 20.03 -4.55
CA PRO A 250 -6.87 21.40 -5.02
C PRO A 250 -8.29 21.73 -5.49
N PRO A 251 -8.76 22.97 -5.25
CA PRO A 251 -10.04 23.41 -5.75
C PRO A 251 -9.97 23.68 -7.26
N ILE A 252 -11.11 23.64 -7.94
CA ILE A 252 -11.27 24.10 -9.33
C ILE A 252 -11.04 25.61 -9.37
N ASN A 253 -11.70 26.35 -8.47
CA ASN A 253 -11.61 27.81 -8.38
C ASN A 253 -11.31 28.25 -6.95
N SER A 254 -10.34 29.15 -6.78
CA SER A 254 -10.03 29.76 -5.48
C SER A 254 -9.19 31.02 -5.66
N GLU A 255 -9.46 32.03 -4.82
CA GLU A 255 -8.63 33.23 -4.71
C GLU A 255 -7.51 33.08 -3.67
N ARG A 256 -7.59 32.04 -2.82
CA ARG A 256 -6.69 31.85 -1.66
C ARG A 256 -5.74 30.67 -1.80
N TYR A 257 -6.11 29.70 -2.63
CA TYR A 257 -5.39 28.44 -2.76
C TYR A 257 -5.03 28.17 -4.21
N TYR A 258 -3.93 27.44 -4.41
CA TYR A 258 -3.54 27.00 -5.73
C TYR A 258 -4.57 26.03 -6.31
N THR A 259 -5.07 26.35 -7.50
CA THR A 259 -6.14 25.60 -8.17
C THR A 259 -5.59 24.46 -9.04
N ARG A 260 -6.50 23.59 -9.49
CA ARG A 260 -6.25 22.59 -10.54
C ARG A 260 -5.77 23.23 -11.83
N LYS A 261 -6.27 24.41 -12.18
CA LYS A 261 -5.88 25.13 -13.39
C LYS A 261 -4.45 25.68 -13.33
N GLN A 262 -4.04 26.20 -12.17
CA GLN A 262 -2.69 26.76 -11.99
C GLN A 262 -1.62 25.68 -11.92
N TYR A 263 -1.94 24.56 -11.26
CA TYR A 263 -1.02 23.43 -11.10
C TYR A 263 -1.80 22.13 -11.30
N PRO A 264 -2.01 21.74 -12.57
CA PRO A 264 -2.78 20.54 -12.91
C PRO A 264 -2.05 19.26 -12.55
N ASN A 265 -0.74 19.30 -12.39
CA ASN A 265 0.07 18.12 -12.17
C ASN A 265 0.73 18.19 -10.80
N ARG A 266 0.35 17.30 -9.88
CA ARG A 266 0.80 17.31 -8.49
C ARG A 266 1.21 15.93 -8.02
N ALA A 267 2.11 15.86 -7.06
CA ALA A 267 2.39 14.59 -6.39
C ALA A 267 1.40 14.35 -5.26
N ALA A 268 1.05 13.09 -5.03
CA ALA A 268 0.42 12.69 -3.79
C ALA A 268 1.48 12.45 -2.72
N GLY A 269 1.11 12.60 -1.47
CA GLY A 269 2.00 12.35 -0.35
C GLY A 269 1.36 12.73 0.98
N PHE A 270 2.21 12.85 1.98
CA PHE A 270 1.79 12.96 3.36
C PHE A 270 2.56 14.08 4.06
N ASN A 271 1.89 14.82 4.92
CA ASN A 271 2.50 15.88 5.74
C ASN A 271 2.03 15.76 7.17
N TYR A 272 2.83 16.23 8.11
CA TYR A 272 2.56 16.23 9.53
C TYR A 272 2.88 17.61 10.10
N ASP A 273 1.99 18.12 10.92
CA ASP A 273 2.23 19.26 11.78
C ASP A 273 1.86 18.96 13.24
N SER A 274 1.98 19.97 14.12
CA SER A 274 1.71 19.79 15.54
C SER A 274 0.32 19.23 15.81
N ASP A 275 -0.65 19.58 14.96
CA ASP A 275 -2.06 19.38 15.25
C ASP A 275 -2.69 18.31 14.36
N SER A 276 -2.14 18.08 13.16
CA SER A 276 -2.77 17.25 12.13
C SER A 276 -1.78 16.41 11.32
N PHE A 277 -2.30 15.32 10.77
CA PHE A 277 -1.67 14.52 9.72
C PHE A 277 -2.47 14.70 8.44
N HIS A 278 -1.79 14.88 7.32
CA HIS A 278 -2.41 15.29 6.07
C HIS A 278 -2.13 14.26 4.98
N VAL A 279 -3.17 13.78 4.31
CA VAL A 279 -3.05 13.13 3.00
C VAL A 279 -3.25 14.21 1.95
N VAL A 280 -2.19 14.51 1.19
CA VAL A 280 -2.13 15.71 0.35
C VAL A 280 -2.00 15.32 -1.12
N GLY A 281 -2.90 15.84 -1.94
CA GLY A 281 -2.80 15.89 -3.40
C GLY A 281 -2.71 17.33 -3.95
N SER A 282 -2.63 18.32 -3.07
CA SER A 282 -2.48 19.75 -3.40
C SER A 282 -1.03 20.22 -3.20
N SER A 283 -0.66 20.74 -2.04
CA SER A 283 0.50 21.62 -1.83
C SER A 283 1.86 20.93 -1.59
N ILE A 284 2.12 19.78 -2.20
CA ILE A 284 3.44 19.11 -2.09
C ILE A 284 4.43 19.65 -3.14
N ASP A 285 4.39 20.92 -3.52
CA ASP A 285 5.27 21.42 -4.60
C ASP A 285 6.66 21.82 -4.10
N ASN A 286 6.85 21.83 -2.78
CA ASN A 286 8.09 22.22 -2.11
C ASN A 286 9.01 21.02 -1.83
N LEU A 287 10.05 21.25 -1.04
CA LEU A 287 11.04 20.24 -0.69
C LEU A 287 10.46 19.22 0.31
N GLY A 288 10.46 17.95 -0.06
CA GLY A 288 10.08 16.82 0.78
C GLY A 288 11.08 15.67 0.70
N ARG A 289 10.84 14.63 1.49
CA ARG A 289 11.53 13.34 1.41
C ARG A 289 10.78 12.37 0.52
N SER A 290 11.45 11.29 0.15
CA SER A 290 10.84 10.15 -0.49
C SER A 290 11.47 8.89 0.07
N LEU A 291 10.74 7.79 -0.05
CA LEU A 291 11.22 6.46 0.27
C LEU A 291 11.37 5.63 -1.00
N ARG A 292 12.24 4.64 -0.93
CA ARG A 292 12.45 3.65 -1.99
C ARG A 292 11.71 2.38 -1.70
N VAL A 293 11.31 1.74 -2.78
CA VAL A 293 10.94 0.33 -2.84
C VAL A 293 12.01 -0.40 -3.65
N ASP A 294 12.52 -1.50 -3.08
CA ASP A 294 13.36 -2.44 -3.82
C ASP A 294 12.49 -3.46 -4.53
N VAL A 295 12.42 -3.36 -5.86
CA VAL A 295 11.84 -4.41 -6.69
C VAL A 295 12.98 -5.34 -7.06
N GLU A 296 13.07 -6.52 -6.42
CA GLU A 296 14.11 -7.49 -6.72
C GLU A 296 14.30 -7.63 -8.24
N ALA A 297 15.57 -7.58 -8.68
CA ALA A 297 15.89 -8.10 -9.99
C ALA A 297 15.54 -9.60 -9.98
N PRO A 298 14.90 -10.15 -11.03
CA PRO A 298 14.70 -11.59 -11.12
C PRO A 298 16.05 -12.24 -10.87
N ALA A 299 16.09 -13.14 -9.87
CA ALA A 299 17.32 -13.75 -9.37
C ALA A 299 18.22 -14.09 -10.54
N ARG A 300 19.33 -13.35 -10.69
CA ARG A 300 20.37 -13.76 -11.64
C ARG A 300 20.77 -15.15 -11.18
N ALA A 301 20.46 -16.15 -12.01
CA ALA A 301 20.95 -17.49 -11.82
C ALA A 301 22.45 -17.37 -11.57
N ARG A 302 22.86 -17.61 -10.31
CA ARG A 302 24.28 -17.72 -9.97
C ARG A 302 24.78 -18.92 -10.77
N LYS A 303 25.60 -18.65 -11.78
CA LYS A 303 26.40 -19.68 -12.45
C LYS A 303 27.43 -20.23 -11.47
#